data_AF-A0A7X5IA28-F1
#
_entry.id   AF-A0A7X5IA28-F1
#
_cell.length_a   1.000
_cell.length_b   1.000
_cell.length_c   1.000
_cell.angle_alpha   90.00
_cell.angle_beta   90.00
_cell.angle_gamma   90.00
#
_symmetry.space_group_name_H-M   'P 1'
#
loop_
_entity.id
_entity.type
_entity.pdbx_description
1 polymer ?
#
loop_
_entity_poly.entity_id
_entity_poly.type
_entity_poly.pdbx_seq_one_letter_code
_entity_poly.pdbx_strand_id
1 'polypeptide(L)'
;MTDLRPRTRNSVLGLLAALVLCLGIGFGTAGIPQADSPDQGGTSASIGGENQPQLAFRSASKLQDHFEKHGAEVGCSTAEEYLAAANDLVANEQALSKTQADGDTAYFLERTGEFAVVSPDGHLRTYYLADRDYFDRQ
;
A
#
# COMPACT_ATOMS: atom_id res chain seq x y z
N MET A 1 -55.26 -0.74 7.04
CA MET A 1 -54.72 0.60 7.37
C MET A 1 -53.34 0.37 7.97
N THR A 2 -52.33 0.40 7.11
CA THR A 2 -50.92 0.27 7.47
C THR A 2 -50.20 1.33 6.67
N ASP A 3 -49.71 2.34 7.39
CA ASP A 3 -49.09 3.55 6.88
C ASP A 3 -47.89 3.27 5.97
N LEU A 4 -47.97 3.76 4.74
CA LEU A 4 -46.81 4.01 3.88
C LEU A 4 -46.16 5.31 4.37
N ARG A 5 -44.96 5.23 4.94
CA ARG A 5 -44.11 6.42 5.12
C ARG A 5 -43.06 6.49 4.00
N PRO A 6 -43.09 7.51 3.13
CA PRO A 6 -41.98 7.78 2.22
C PRO A 6 -40.82 8.40 3.00
N ARG A 7 -39.61 7.81 2.90
CA ARG A 7 -38.38 8.46 3.34
C ARG A 7 -37.82 9.29 2.19
N THR A 8 -37.83 10.59 2.41
CA THR A 8 -37.45 11.66 1.49
C THR A 8 -35.99 11.57 1.09
N ARG A 9 -35.72 11.74 -0.22
CA ARG A 9 -34.41 12.02 -0.80
C ARG A 9 -34.03 13.46 -0.48
N ASN A 10 -32.94 13.67 0.23
CA ASN A 10 -32.29 14.98 0.32
C ASN A 10 -31.04 14.94 -0.55
N SER A 11 -31.04 15.76 -1.58
CA SER A 11 -29.90 16.04 -2.43
C SER A 11 -29.23 17.35 -2.00
N VAL A 12 -27.98 17.48 -2.45
CA VAL A 12 -27.21 18.71 -2.71
C VAL A 12 -26.50 19.40 -1.54
N LEU A 13 -25.18 19.57 -1.74
CA LEU A 13 -24.46 20.85 -1.82
C LEU A 13 -23.27 20.99 -0.84
N GLY A 14 -22.06 21.14 -1.39
CA GLY A 14 -20.86 21.45 -0.61
C GLY A 14 -19.57 21.39 -1.43
N LEU A 15 -19.46 22.26 -2.44
CA LEU A 15 -18.25 22.53 -3.20
C LEU A 15 -17.21 23.25 -2.30
N LEU A 16 -16.00 22.73 -2.17
CA LEU A 16 -14.84 23.52 -1.76
C LEU A 16 -13.66 23.24 -2.70
N ALA A 17 -13.42 24.21 -3.57
CA ALA A 17 -12.21 24.34 -4.35
C ALA A 17 -11.10 24.93 -3.45
N ALA A 18 -9.90 24.37 -3.53
CA ALA A 18 -8.68 25.07 -3.15
C ALA A 18 -7.62 24.79 -4.22
N LEU A 19 -7.46 25.80 -5.08
CA LEU A 19 -6.39 25.99 -6.04
C LEU A 19 -5.11 26.39 -5.27
N VAL A 20 -4.01 25.65 -5.42
CA VAL A 20 -2.67 26.23 -5.23
C VAL A 20 -1.80 25.84 -6.42
N LEU A 21 -1.69 26.82 -7.32
CA LEU A 21 -0.74 26.89 -8.42
C LEU A 21 0.59 27.40 -7.86
N CYS A 22 1.64 26.59 -7.91
CA CYS A 22 3.01 27.10 -7.90
C CYS A 22 3.76 26.55 -9.10
N LEU A 23 3.80 27.37 -10.15
CA LEU A 23 4.79 27.33 -11.22
C LEU A 23 6.18 27.50 -10.60
N GLY A 24 7.11 26.59 -10.90
CA GLY A 24 8.54 26.75 -10.67
C GLY A 24 9.30 26.41 -11.93
N ILE A 25 9.64 27.42 -12.72
CA ILE A 25 10.47 27.31 -13.92
C ILE A 25 11.94 27.22 -13.50
N GLY A 26 12.58 26.12 -13.91
CA GLY A 26 13.95 25.94 -14.38
C GLY A 26 15.13 26.65 -13.70
N PHE A 27 16.11 25.84 -13.28
CA PHE A 27 17.53 26.19 -13.41
C PHE A 27 18.31 24.98 -13.90
N GLY A 28 18.87 25.09 -15.10
CA GLY A 28 19.89 24.17 -15.57
C GLY A 28 21.25 24.54 -14.99
N THR A 29 22.06 23.54 -14.68
CA THR A 29 23.50 23.71 -14.45
C THR A 29 24.25 22.65 -15.24
N ALA A 30 25.18 23.13 -16.07
CA ALA A 30 26.11 22.36 -16.88
C ALA A 30 26.99 21.43 -16.03
N GLY A 31 27.38 20.29 -16.61
CA GLY A 31 28.18 19.27 -15.97
C GLY A 31 29.66 19.62 -15.78
N ILE A 32 30.28 18.95 -14.79
CA ILE A 32 31.72 18.76 -14.55
C ILE A 32 31.89 17.37 -13.88
N PRO A 33 32.98 16.61 -14.12
CA PRO A 33 32.99 15.15 -14.12
C PRO A 33 33.41 14.45 -12.81
N GLN A 34 33.16 13.13 -12.83
CA GLN A 34 33.58 12.01 -11.98
C GLN A 34 34.92 12.12 -11.23
N ALA A 35 34.91 11.80 -9.94
CA ALA A 35 36.03 11.26 -9.18
C ALA A 35 35.52 10.45 -7.97
N ASP A 36 36.26 9.40 -7.63
CA ASP A 36 35.93 8.18 -6.87
C ASP A 36 35.39 8.29 -5.43
N SER A 37 34.61 7.26 -5.06
CA SER A 37 34.36 6.71 -3.71
C SER A 37 35.67 6.23 -3.01
N PRO A 38 35.69 5.78 -1.73
CA PRO A 38 34.63 5.52 -0.74
C PRO A 38 34.89 6.24 0.62
N ASP A 39 33.99 6.26 1.62
CA ASP A 39 33.80 5.18 2.60
C ASP A 39 32.73 5.58 3.65
N GLN A 40 31.77 4.66 3.84
CA GLN A 40 31.09 4.19 5.06
C GLN A 40 30.64 5.21 6.12
N GLY A 41 29.32 5.26 6.32
CA GLY A 41 28.70 5.92 7.46
C GLY A 41 27.17 5.81 7.48
N GLY A 42 26.65 4.60 7.31
CA GLY A 42 25.21 4.32 7.33
C GLY A 42 24.87 3.19 8.29
N THR A 43 24.94 3.45 9.60
CA THR A 43 24.30 2.60 10.61
C THR A 43 22.79 2.68 10.46
N SER A 44 22.21 1.87 9.56
CA SER A 44 20.80 1.50 9.65
C SER A 44 20.73 0.19 10.41
N ALA A 45 20.45 0.29 11.70
CA ALA A 45 20.08 -0.84 12.52
C ALA A 45 18.72 -1.36 12.02
N SER A 46 18.75 -2.32 11.10
CA SER A 46 17.66 -3.29 10.97
C SER A 46 18.11 -4.54 11.72
N ILE A 47 17.85 -4.54 13.02
CA ILE A 47 17.89 -5.75 13.83
C ILE A 47 16.43 -6.12 14.10
N GLY A 48 15.97 -7.17 13.42
CA GLY A 48 14.68 -7.79 13.67
C GLY A 48 14.23 -8.66 12.51
N GLY A 49 14.34 -9.99 12.67
CA GLY A 49 13.57 -10.94 11.84
C GLY A 49 14.38 -11.92 11.01
N GLU A 50 15.06 -12.83 11.69
CA GLU A 50 15.57 -14.08 11.15
C GLU A 50 14.55 -14.84 10.25
N ASN A 51 14.93 -14.96 8.97
CA ASN A 51 14.51 -15.96 7.98
C ASN A 51 12.99 -16.17 7.73
N GLN A 52 12.19 -15.10 7.73
CA GLN A 52 10.85 -15.17 7.14
C GLN A 52 10.96 -15.11 5.62
N PRO A 53 10.28 -16.00 4.87
CA PRO A 53 10.32 -15.97 3.41
C PRO A 53 9.73 -14.65 2.91
N GLN A 54 10.57 -13.84 2.25
CA GLN A 54 10.10 -12.64 1.58
C GLN A 54 9.25 -13.06 0.37
N LEU A 55 7.96 -12.76 0.45
CA LEU A 55 6.99 -13.05 -0.60
C LEU A 55 7.16 -12.08 -1.76
N ALA A 56 6.87 -12.57 -2.96
CA ALA A 56 6.86 -11.78 -4.18
C ALA A 56 5.48 -11.83 -4.85
N PHE A 57 5.17 -10.81 -5.66
CA PHE A 57 4.10 -10.96 -6.65
C PHE A 57 4.46 -12.05 -7.66
N ARG A 58 3.44 -12.54 -8.38
CA ARG A 58 3.64 -13.55 -9.43
C ARG A 58 4.61 -13.15 -10.53
N SER A 59 4.72 -11.86 -10.79
CA SER A 59 5.64 -11.30 -11.75
C SER A 59 5.93 -9.85 -11.41
N ALA A 60 7.05 -9.33 -11.93
CA ALA A 60 7.40 -7.92 -11.82
C ALA A 60 6.32 -7.00 -12.42
N SER A 61 5.67 -7.42 -13.52
CA SER A 61 4.55 -6.67 -14.10
C SER A 61 3.36 -6.60 -13.16
N LYS A 62 3.03 -7.68 -12.42
CA LYS A 62 1.94 -7.63 -11.43
C LYS A 62 2.26 -6.72 -10.25
N LEU A 63 3.50 -6.73 -9.78
CA LEU A 63 3.96 -5.77 -8.77
C LEU A 63 3.80 -4.34 -9.29
N GLN A 64 4.30 -4.06 -10.50
CA GLN A 64 4.23 -2.74 -11.11
C GLN A 64 2.77 -2.27 -11.30
N ASP A 65 1.90 -3.12 -11.86
CA ASP A 65 0.48 -2.80 -12.09
C ASP A 65 -0.25 -2.42 -10.79
N HIS A 66 0.08 -3.08 -9.68
CA HIS A 66 -0.53 -2.80 -8.39
C HIS A 66 0.09 -1.57 -7.72
N PHE A 67 1.41 -1.42 -7.79
CA PHE A 67 2.12 -0.24 -7.31
C PHE A 67 1.62 1.04 -8.01
N GLU A 68 1.41 1.03 -9.32
CA GLU A 68 0.91 2.21 -10.04
C GLU A 68 -0.50 2.62 -9.60
N LYS A 69 -1.32 1.66 -9.15
CA LYS A 69 -2.69 1.91 -8.71
C LYS A 69 -2.77 2.32 -7.24
N HIS A 70 -1.95 1.69 -6.39
CA HIS A 70 -2.10 1.74 -4.94
C HIS A 70 -0.86 2.30 -4.22
N GLY A 71 0.32 2.37 -4.85
CA GLY A 71 1.57 2.76 -4.21
C GLY A 71 1.49 4.10 -3.47
N ALA A 72 0.90 5.11 -4.11
CA ALA A 72 0.73 6.42 -3.49
C ALA A 72 -0.23 6.41 -2.29
N GLU A 73 -1.22 5.51 -2.25
CA GLU A 73 -2.20 5.45 -1.17
C GLU A 73 -1.60 4.89 0.12
N VAL A 74 -0.66 3.94 -0.01
CA VAL A 74 0.09 3.34 1.11
C VAL A 74 1.39 4.11 1.42
N GLY A 75 1.64 5.22 0.72
CA GLY A 75 2.80 6.08 0.96
C GLY A 75 4.12 5.58 0.39
N CYS A 76 4.08 4.66 -0.58
CA CYS A 76 5.27 4.13 -1.25
C CYS A 76 5.60 4.94 -2.51
N SER A 77 6.90 5.24 -2.70
CA SER A 77 7.40 5.98 -3.88
C SER A 77 7.97 5.05 -4.95
N THR A 78 8.28 3.80 -4.61
CA THR A 78 8.78 2.79 -5.55
C THR A 78 8.07 1.45 -5.38
N ALA A 79 8.17 0.60 -6.42
CA ALA A 79 7.63 -0.75 -6.40
C ALA A 79 8.34 -1.63 -5.35
N GLU A 80 9.63 -1.39 -5.09
CA GLU A 80 10.42 -2.08 -4.07
C GLU A 80 9.95 -1.72 -2.65
N GLU A 81 9.70 -0.44 -2.37
CA GLU A 81 9.13 0.01 -1.08
C GLU A 81 7.75 -0.59 -0.86
N TYR A 82 6.93 -0.62 -1.91
CA TYR A 82 5.60 -1.21 -1.87
C TYR A 82 5.64 -2.72 -1.61
N LEU A 83 6.58 -3.44 -2.22
CA LEU A 83 6.79 -4.86 -1.95
C LEU A 83 7.27 -5.10 -0.50
N ALA A 84 8.20 -4.27 -0.01
CA ALA A 84 8.69 -4.36 1.36
C ALA A 84 7.56 -4.14 2.37
N ALA A 85 6.77 -3.08 2.20
CA ALA A 85 5.64 -2.77 3.08
C ALA A 85 4.57 -3.87 3.09
N ALA A 86 4.27 -4.48 1.93
CA ALA A 86 3.37 -5.64 1.87
C ALA A 86 3.91 -6.84 2.66
N ASN A 87 5.22 -7.08 2.62
CA ASN A 87 5.86 -8.14 3.41
C ASN A 87 5.87 -7.81 4.90
N ASP A 88 6.11 -6.55 5.27
CA ASP A 88 6.07 -6.09 6.66
C ASP A 88 4.68 -6.29 7.26
N LEU A 89 3.61 -6.02 6.50
CA LEU A 89 2.24 -6.32 6.90
C LEU A 89 2.05 -7.82 7.16
N VAL A 90 2.49 -8.69 6.24
CA VAL A 90 2.30 -10.15 6.37
C VAL A 90 3.10 -10.72 7.54
N ALA A 91 4.28 -10.16 7.84
CA ALA A 91 5.10 -10.55 8.98
C ALA A 91 4.63 -9.95 10.31
N ASN A 92 3.67 -9.03 10.30
CA ASN A 92 3.23 -8.33 11.49
C ASN A 92 2.35 -9.21 12.37
N GLU A 93 2.80 -9.53 13.59
CA GLU A 93 2.02 -10.32 14.55
C GLU A 93 0.71 -9.67 15.00
N GLN A 94 0.57 -8.35 14.82
CA GLN A 94 -0.65 -7.61 15.12
C GLN A 94 -1.62 -7.56 13.93
N ALA A 95 -1.19 -8.01 12.74
CA ALA A 95 -2.09 -8.12 11.60
C ALA A 95 -3.07 -9.26 11.82
N LEU A 96 -4.34 -8.98 11.60
CA LEU A 96 -5.39 -9.97 11.60
C LEU A 96 -5.31 -10.75 10.30
N SER A 97 -5.48 -12.07 10.38
CA SER A 97 -5.45 -12.93 9.20
C SER A 97 -6.62 -13.90 9.16
N LYS A 98 -7.04 -14.25 7.95
CA LYS A 98 -8.00 -15.34 7.70
C LYS A 98 -7.77 -15.98 6.34
N THR A 99 -8.04 -17.28 6.27
CA THR A 99 -8.06 -18.02 5.00
C THR A 99 -9.43 -17.87 4.33
N GLN A 100 -9.44 -17.52 3.06
CA GLN A 100 -10.60 -17.36 2.20
C GLN A 100 -11.05 -18.72 1.63
N ALA A 101 -12.23 -18.76 1.02
CA ALA A 101 -12.82 -19.99 0.50
C ALA A 101 -12.00 -20.65 -0.64
N ASP A 102 -11.21 -19.87 -1.37
CA ASP A 102 -10.31 -20.31 -2.43
C ASP A 102 -8.89 -20.66 -1.93
N GLY A 103 -8.66 -20.56 -0.61
CA GLY A 103 -7.41 -20.89 0.05
C GLY A 103 -6.41 -19.74 0.15
N ASP A 104 -6.69 -18.58 -0.45
CA ASP A 104 -5.89 -17.38 -0.23
C ASP A 104 -5.95 -16.95 1.25
N THR A 105 -4.92 -16.28 1.74
CA THR A 105 -4.90 -15.72 3.10
C THR A 105 -4.91 -14.20 3.03
N ALA A 106 -5.94 -13.58 3.60
CA ALA A 106 -6.05 -12.14 3.74
C ALA A 106 -5.40 -11.70 5.06
N TYR A 107 -4.69 -10.57 5.02
CA TYR A 107 -4.03 -9.91 6.15
C TYR A 107 -4.54 -8.48 6.28
N PHE A 108 -4.75 -8.01 7.49
CA PHE A 108 -5.23 -6.65 7.77
C PHE A 108 -4.65 -6.09 9.06
N LEU A 109 -4.02 -4.92 8.99
CA LEU A 109 -3.51 -4.22 10.18
C LEU A 109 -4.44 -3.05 10.54
N GLU A 110 -5.24 -3.23 11.59
CA GLU A 110 -6.31 -2.28 11.95
C GLU A 110 -5.81 -0.85 12.22
N ARG A 111 -4.58 -0.72 12.73
CA ARG A 111 -3.99 0.58 13.08
C ARG A 111 -3.76 1.47 11.86
N THR A 112 -3.42 0.87 10.72
CA THR A 112 -3.03 1.59 9.50
C THR A 112 -4.05 1.41 8.37
N GLY A 113 -4.93 0.41 8.47
CA GLY A 113 -5.84 0.04 7.40
C GLY A 113 -5.18 -0.78 6.29
N GLU A 114 -3.91 -1.15 6.45
CA GLU A 114 -3.20 -1.92 5.43
C GLU A 114 -3.80 -3.31 5.26
N PHE A 115 -3.99 -3.72 4.02
CA PHE A 115 -4.60 -4.98 3.63
C PHE A 115 -3.77 -5.67 2.53
N ALA A 116 -3.51 -6.97 2.68
CA ALA A 116 -2.84 -7.78 1.67
C ALA A 116 -3.51 -9.14 1.51
N VAL A 117 -3.31 -9.79 0.35
CA VAL A 117 -3.74 -11.17 0.11
C VAL A 117 -2.57 -11.98 -0.41
N VAL A 118 -2.37 -13.17 0.15
CA VAL A 118 -1.32 -14.12 -0.21
C VAL A 118 -1.96 -15.40 -0.74
N SER A 119 -1.50 -15.88 -1.90
CA SER A 119 -1.98 -17.15 -2.46
C SER A 119 -1.44 -18.37 -1.70
N PRO A 120 -2.10 -19.55 -1.78
CA PRO A 120 -1.67 -20.77 -1.09
C PRO A 120 -0.23 -21.20 -1.35
N ASP A 121 0.32 -20.83 -2.51
CA ASP A 121 1.67 -21.12 -2.96
C ASP A 121 2.64 -19.93 -2.78
N GLY A 122 2.30 -18.98 -1.90
CA GLY A 122 3.26 -18.01 -1.37
C GLY A 122 3.51 -16.80 -2.26
N HIS A 123 2.50 -16.33 -3.00
CA HIS A 123 2.62 -15.08 -3.75
C HIS A 123 1.66 -14.00 -3.28
N LEU A 124 2.17 -12.78 -3.20
CA LEU A 124 1.33 -11.60 -3.02
C LEU A 124 0.40 -11.43 -4.23
N ARG A 125 -0.90 -11.28 -3.96
CA ARG A 125 -1.91 -10.92 -4.96
C ARG A 125 -2.23 -9.45 -4.97
N THR A 126 -2.19 -8.79 -3.80
CA THR A 126 -2.56 -7.39 -3.65
C THR A 126 -2.01 -6.81 -2.35
N TYR A 127 -1.92 -5.47 -2.29
CA TYR A 127 -1.63 -4.68 -1.10
C TYR A 127 -2.26 -3.28 -1.27
N TYR A 128 -3.05 -2.77 -0.31
CA TYR A 128 -3.69 -1.44 -0.39
C TYR A 128 -4.32 -1.07 0.97
N LEU A 129 -4.96 0.10 1.08
CA LEU A 129 -5.69 0.49 2.29
C LEU A 129 -7.17 0.05 2.20
N ALA A 130 -7.63 -0.60 3.27
CA ALA A 130 -9.01 -1.02 3.44
C ALA A 130 -9.54 -0.63 4.83
N ASP A 131 -10.85 -0.72 5.01
CA ASP A 131 -11.46 -0.65 6.33
C ASP A 131 -11.73 -2.04 6.91
N ARG A 132 -12.08 -2.06 8.20
CA ARG A 132 -12.39 -3.30 8.94
C ARG A 132 -13.55 -4.07 8.30
N ASP A 133 -14.60 -3.35 7.88
CA ASP A 133 -15.79 -3.97 7.29
C ASP A 133 -15.45 -4.66 5.96
N TYR A 134 -14.54 -4.09 5.18
CA TYR A 134 -14.03 -4.68 3.95
C TYR A 134 -13.31 -5.98 4.25
N PHE A 135 -12.35 -5.98 5.18
CA PHE A 135 -11.63 -7.18 5.61
C PHE A 135 -12.61 -8.26 6.07
N ASP A 136 -13.60 -7.92 6.90
CA ASP A 136 -14.55 -8.90 7.43
C ASP A 136 -15.40 -9.58 6.33
N ARG A 137 -15.65 -8.90 5.20
CA ARG A 137 -16.36 -9.46 4.03
C ARG A 137 -15.50 -10.32 3.08
N GLN A 138 -14.17 -10.22 3.17
CA GLN A 138 -13.24 -10.96 2.30
C GLN A 138 -13.29 -12.47 2.49
#